data_AF-A0A915ACV1-F1
#
_entry.id   AF-A0A915ACV1-F1
#
_cell.length_a   1.000
_cell.length_b   1.000
_cell.length_c   1.000
_cell.angle_alpha   90.00
_cell.angle_beta   90.00
_cell.angle_gamma   90.00
#
_symmetry.space_group_name_H-M   'P 1'
#
loop_
_entity.id
_entity.type
_entity.pdbx_description
1 polymer ?
#
loop_
_entity_poly.entity_id
_entity_poly.type
_entity_poly.pdbx_seq_one_letter_code
_entity_poly.pdbx_strand_id
1 'polypeptide(L)'
;MFHDVSIVFVFYTSLAIVSAQKLLVVVAEGLAGGQYHKFSHLPGFRTFQTSGVWSTLLYPEFPTLPIPNRQTLMTGLVPHVHGFIGEQIYNQETGDIFLAFHSKKDYDKDIWWKYEPIYVTAQKAAAPSALFFFPECGVRWQPSLSICVAPDDYGLDDVNNVKRIIEATRTHDLIMVNHVNIRQQIERIGVQNMRYSKSQQIEKFTQALERLQSQIRERIDLNMIVVSPHGYVDVPEQNIRIFDHFVPMEMINITIGAGALKQIIPFPGKTHQI
;
A
#
# COMPACT_ATOMS: atom_id res chain seq x y z
N MET A 1 -47.98 56.85 19.20
CA MET A 1 -48.02 56.05 17.97
C MET A 1 -46.62 55.48 17.79
N PHE A 2 -46.39 54.28 18.29
CA PHE A 2 -45.08 53.63 18.24
C PHE A 2 -44.86 53.09 16.82
N HIS A 3 -43.73 53.43 16.20
CA HIS A 3 -43.28 52.78 14.97
C HIS A 3 -42.43 51.58 15.38
N ASP A 4 -42.94 50.38 15.11
CA ASP A 4 -42.15 49.16 15.15
C ASP A 4 -41.12 49.20 14.01
N VAL A 5 -39.85 49.28 14.37
CA VAL A 5 -38.73 49.10 13.43
C VAL A 5 -38.26 47.65 13.57
N SER A 6 -38.64 46.80 12.62
CA SER A 6 -38.07 45.46 12.50
C SER A 6 -36.70 45.53 11.83
N ILE A 7 -35.64 45.22 12.58
CA ILE A 7 -34.29 45.04 12.03
C ILE A 7 -34.18 43.59 11.53
N VAL A 8 -34.06 43.42 10.21
CA VAL A 8 -33.74 42.13 9.58
C VAL A 8 -32.22 42.01 9.47
N PHE A 9 -31.63 41.12 10.24
CA PHE A 9 -30.24 40.72 10.07
C PHE A 9 -30.15 39.65 8.97
N VAL A 10 -29.69 40.05 7.77
CA VAL A 10 -29.29 39.10 6.74
C VAL A 10 -27.84 38.71 7.01
N PHE A 11 -27.64 37.56 7.67
CA PHE A 11 -26.33 36.95 7.76
C PHE A 11 -25.99 36.31 6.42
N TYR A 12 -25.16 36.99 5.62
CA TYR A 12 -24.42 36.33 4.56
C TYR A 12 -23.35 35.45 5.23
N THR A 13 -23.71 34.21 5.56
CA THR A 13 -22.69 33.18 5.73
C THR A 13 -22.06 32.98 4.35
N SER A 14 -20.93 33.66 4.12
CA SER A 14 -19.93 33.17 3.18
C SER A 14 -19.53 31.79 3.69
N LEU A 15 -20.25 30.75 3.26
CA LEU A 15 -19.66 29.43 3.16
C LEU A 15 -18.55 29.61 2.13
N ALA A 16 -17.35 29.90 2.59
CA ALA A 16 -16.18 29.50 1.85
C ALA A 16 -16.36 27.99 1.66
N ILE A 17 -16.80 27.60 0.47
CA ILE A 17 -16.71 26.21 0.01
C ILE A 17 -15.21 25.98 -0.09
N VAL A 18 -14.58 25.61 1.02
CA VAL A 18 -13.31 24.90 0.98
C VAL A 18 -13.68 23.62 0.26
N SER A 19 -13.37 23.55 -1.04
CA SER A 19 -13.46 22.31 -1.79
C SER A 19 -12.82 21.22 -0.95
N ALA A 20 -13.53 20.11 -0.73
CA ALA A 20 -12.99 18.98 -0.01
C ALA A 20 -11.62 18.63 -0.60
N GLN A 21 -10.61 18.59 0.27
CA GLN A 21 -9.24 18.32 -0.13
C GLN A 21 -9.16 16.86 -0.57
N LYS A 22 -8.73 16.63 -1.81
CA LYS A 22 -8.57 15.31 -2.40
C LYS A 22 -7.20 14.75 -2.04
N LEU A 23 -7.08 13.43 -2.02
CA LEU A 23 -5.86 12.74 -1.64
C LEU A 23 -5.48 11.67 -2.67
N LEU A 24 -4.27 11.78 -3.20
CA LEU A 24 -3.59 10.76 -3.97
C LEU A 24 -2.52 10.08 -3.10
N VAL A 25 -2.64 8.78 -2.86
CA VAL A 25 -1.65 7.97 -2.15
C VAL A 25 -0.92 7.09 -3.15
N VAL A 26 0.39 7.23 -3.25
CA VAL A 26 1.27 6.36 -4.03
C VAL A 26 2.04 5.44 -3.08
N VAL A 27 1.74 4.15 -3.12
CA VAL A 27 2.43 3.11 -2.38
C VAL A 27 3.61 2.61 -3.23
N ALA A 28 4.83 3.00 -2.86
CA ALA A 28 6.05 2.60 -3.53
C ALA A 28 6.66 1.37 -2.83
N GLU A 29 6.36 0.18 -3.32
CA GLU A 29 6.79 -1.08 -2.70
C GLU A 29 8.32 -1.23 -2.78
N GLY A 30 8.96 -1.50 -1.63
CA GLY A 30 10.38 -1.80 -1.51
C GLY A 30 11.33 -0.59 -1.48
N LEU A 31 10.82 0.64 -1.62
CA LEU A 31 11.63 1.87 -1.54
C LEU A 31 11.91 2.27 -0.08
N ALA A 32 12.86 1.58 0.55
CA ALA A 32 13.25 1.85 1.94
C ALA A 32 13.67 3.31 2.19
N GLY A 33 13.35 3.85 3.37
CA GLY A 33 13.65 5.24 3.74
C GLY A 33 15.13 5.65 3.58
N GLY A 34 16.06 4.74 3.91
CA GLY A 34 17.49 4.97 3.69
C GLY A 34 17.88 5.11 2.21
N GLN A 35 17.23 4.35 1.32
CA GLN A 35 17.45 4.46 -0.12
C GLN A 35 16.81 5.73 -0.67
N TYR A 36 15.57 6.04 -0.26
CA TYR A 36 14.94 7.31 -0.60
C TYR A 36 15.83 8.50 -0.19
N HIS A 37 16.30 8.54 1.06
CA HIS A 37 17.16 9.62 1.55
C HIS A 37 18.46 9.78 0.73
N LYS A 38 19.09 8.68 0.34
CA LYS A 38 20.31 8.70 -0.49
C LYS A 38 20.06 9.24 -1.90
N PHE A 39 18.90 8.95 -2.48
CA PHE A 39 18.56 9.27 -3.87
C PHE A 39 17.50 10.38 -4.01
N SER A 40 17.21 11.09 -2.93
CA SER A 40 16.17 12.12 -2.88
C SER A 40 16.48 13.34 -3.76
N HIS A 41 17.76 13.50 -4.16
CA HIS A 41 18.22 14.52 -5.07
C HIS A 41 17.76 14.31 -6.52
N LEU A 42 17.31 13.10 -6.87
CA LEU A 42 16.81 12.76 -8.20
C LEU A 42 15.58 13.62 -8.56
N PRO A 43 15.36 13.89 -9.86
CA PRO A 43 14.13 14.51 -10.35
C PRO A 43 12.89 13.75 -9.83
N GLY A 44 11.75 14.42 -9.67
CA GLY A 44 10.55 13.87 -9.00
C GLY A 44 10.62 13.74 -7.48
N PHE A 45 11.71 13.23 -6.90
CA PHE A 45 11.86 13.16 -5.44
C PHE A 45 12.20 14.50 -4.81
N ARG A 46 13.02 15.30 -5.49
CA ARG A 46 13.49 16.60 -5.00
C ARG A 46 12.33 17.53 -4.59
N THR A 47 11.22 17.52 -5.31
CA THR A 47 10.05 18.37 -5.01
C THR A 47 9.53 18.15 -3.58
N PHE A 48 9.49 16.90 -3.11
CA PHE A 48 9.04 16.60 -1.74
C PHE A 48 9.99 17.17 -0.69
N GLN A 49 11.29 17.20 -0.98
CA GLN A 49 12.28 17.74 -0.06
C GLN A 49 12.25 19.27 0.03
N THR A 50 12.04 19.93 -1.11
CA THR A 50 12.13 21.40 -1.18
C THR A 50 10.82 22.10 -0.90
N SER A 51 9.69 21.42 -1.11
CA SER A 51 8.37 22.06 -1.14
C SER A 51 7.26 21.22 -0.50
N GLY A 52 7.61 20.09 0.14
CA GLY A 52 6.67 19.21 0.81
C GLY A 52 7.09 18.89 2.24
N VAL A 53 6.36 17.96 2.85
CA VAL A 53 6.70 17.36 4.15
C VAL A 53 7.22 15.95 3.87
N TRP A 54 8.32 15.59 4.52
CA TRP A 54 8.92 14.27 4.39
C TRP A 54 9.49 13.81 5.74
N SER A 55 9.60 12.49 5.90
CA SER A 55 10.25 11.85 7.04
C SER A 55 11.45 11.04 6.55
N THR A 56 12.49 10.95 7.37
CA THR A 56 13.64 10.07 7.11
C THR A 56 13.27 8.59 7.22
N LEU A 57 12.29 8.26 8.07
CA LEU A 57 11.91 6.90 8.41
C LEU A 57 10.40 6.77 8.61
N LEU A 58 9.86 5.65 8.14
CA LEU A 58 8.57 5.10 8.54
C LEU A 58 8.88 3.73 9.16
N TYR A 59 8.37 3.48 10.36
CA TYR A 59 8.52 2.17 11.00
C TYR A 59 7.40 1.25 10.54
N PRO A 60 7.70 0.19 9.79
CA PRO A 60 6.71 -0.82 9.43
C PRO A 60 6.33 -1.68 10.64
N GLU A 61 5.13 -2.24 10.60
CA GLU A 61 4.70 -3.27 11.54
C GLU A 61 5.40 -4.60 11.27
N PHE A 62 5.63 -5.37 12.32
CA PHE A 62 6.16 -6.73 12.20
C PHE A 62 5.03 -7.72 11.87
N PRO A 63 5.23 -8.63 10.88
CA PRO A 63 6.42 -8.77 10.05
C PRO A 63 6.49 -7.71 8.95
N THR A 64 7.70 -7.24 8.63
CA THR A 64 7.97 -6.17 7.65
C THR A 64 7.85 -6.66 6.21
N LEU A 65 6.74 -7.33 5.90
CA LEU A 65 6.41 -7.94 4.62
C LEU A 65 5.39 -7.08 3.87
N PRO A 66 5.34 -7.18 2.52
CA PRO A 66 4.43 -6.43 1.66
C PRO A 66 2.95 -6.45 2.08
N ILE A 67 2.32 -7.62 2.12
CA ILE A 67 0.88 -7.77 2.35
C ILE A 67 0.50 -7.32 3.77
N PRO A 68 1.17 -7.75 4.86
CA PRO A 68 0.88 -7.28 6.21
C PRO A 68 0.90 -5.76 6.33
N ASN A 69 1.96 -5.11 5.86
CA ASN A 69 2.09 -3.66 6.03
C ASN A 69 1.19 -2.86 5.09
N ARG A 70 0.88 -3.38 3.90
CA ARG A 70 -0.12 -2.78 3.02
C ARG A 70 -1.50 -2.81 3.66
N GLN A 71 -1.87 -3.90 4.33
CA GLN A 71 -3.13 -4.00 5.06
C GLN A 71 -3.15 -3.12 6.30
N THR A 72 -2.03 -2.99 7.01
CA THR A 72 -1.90 -1.99 8.08
C THR A 72 -2.14 -0.58 7.56
N LEU A 73 -1.51 -0.20 6.44
CA LEU A 73 -1.72 1.11 5.82
C LEU A 73 -3.17 1.34 5.41
N MET A 74 -3.84 0.31 4.89
CA MET A 74 -5.23 0.42 4.41
C MET A 74 -6.25 0.45 5.55
N THR A 75 -6.00 -0.23 6.66
CA THR A 75 -7.01 -0.43 7.73
C THR A 75 -6.72 0.38 8.99
N GLY A 76 -5.48 0.83 9.19
CA GLY A 76 -5.01 1.41 10.45
C GLY A 76 -4.85 0.38 11.57
N LEU A 77 -4.94 -0.92 11.28
CA LEU A 77 -4.84 -2.01 12.24
C LEU A 77 -3.49 -2.72 12.09
N VAL A 78 -2.97 -3.27 13.17
CA VAL A 78 -1.71 -4.03 13.16
C VAL A 78 -1.92 -5.49 12.70
N PRO A 79 -0.86 -6.21 12.26
CA PRO A 79 -0.98 -7.54 11.63
C PRO A 79 -1.79 -8.59 12.39
N HIS A 80 -1.62 -8.67 13.71
CA HIS A 80 -2.35 -9.63 14.54
C HIS A 80 -3.85 -9.30 14.66
N VAL A 81 -4.25 -8.05 14.42
CA VAL A 81 -5.66 -7.63 14.44
C VAL A 81 -6.29 -7.88 13.08
N HIS A 82 -5.69 -7.39 11.98
CA HIS A 82 -6.28 -7.55 10.65
C HIS A 82 -6.10 -8.95 10.04
N GLY A 83 -5.28 -9.81 10.65
CA GLY A 83 -5.15 -11.23 10.31
C GLY A 83 -4.09 -11.54 9.24
N PHE A 84 -3.72 -10.57 8.41
CA PHE A 84 -2.59 -10.72 7.48
C PHE A 84 -1.23 -10.68 8.18
N ILE A 85 -0.76 -11.83 8.66
CA ILE A 85 0.50 -12.01 9.40
C ILE A 85 1.67 -12.54 8.54
N GLY A 86 1.50 -12.61 7.22
CA GLY A 86 2.54 -13.05 6.29
C GLY A 86 2.08 -12.93 4.84
N GLU A 87 2.98 -13.17 3.90
CA GLU A 87 2.62 -13.21 2.46
C GLU A 87 1.71 -14.39 2.13
N GLN A 88 1.95 -15.53 2.79
CA GLN A 88 1.12 -16.73 2.74
C GLN A 88 0.69 -17.07 4.16
N ILE A 89 -0.55 -17.53 4.34
CA ILE A 89 -1.14 -17.71 5.67
C ILE A 89 -1.91 -19.01 5.69
N TYR A 90 -1.69 -19.84 6.72
CA TYR A 90 -2.55 -20.97 6.99
C TYR A 90 -3.54 -20.62 8.10
N ASN A 91 -4.83 -20.72 7.79
CA ASN A 91 -5.88 -20.62 8.80
C ASN A 91 -6.06 -21.98 9.48
N GLN A 92 -5.63 -22.10 10.74
CA GLN A 92 -5.71 -23.36 11.48
C GLN A 92 -7.16 -23.76 11.83
N GLU A 93 -8.10 -22.81 11.87
CA GLU A 93 -9.50 -23.08 12.20
C GLU A 93 -10.26 -23.68 11.01
N THR A 94 -9.99 -23.15 9.80
CA THR A 94 -10.71 -23.56 8.58
C THR A 94 -9.91 -24.52 7.69
N GLY A 95 -8.59 -24.58 7.88
CA GLY A 95 -7.67 -25.30 6.99
C GLY A 95 -7.40 -24.61 5.66
N ASP A 96 -7.91 -23.38 5.44
CA ASP A 96 -7.65 -22.63 4.21
C ASP A 96 -6.23 -22.04 4.20
N ILE A 97 -5.68 -21.89 2.99
CA ILE A 97 -4.38 -21.26 2.76
C ILE A 97 -4.57 -20.03 1.88
N PHE A 98 -4.12 -18.88 2.37
CA PHE A 98 -3.96 -17.66 1.59
C PHE A 98 -2.66 -17.76 0.81
N LEU A 99 -2.73 -17.67 -0.51
CA LEU A 99 -1.59 -17.87 -1.42
C LEU A 99 -1.18 -16.57 -2.10
N ALA A 100 -1.18 -15.44 -1.39
CA ALA A 100 -0.71 -14.16 -1.92
C ALA A 100 -1.39 -13.76 -3.24
N PHE A 101 -2.71 -13.93 -3.32
CA PHE A 101 -3.54 -13.65 -4.49
C PHE A 101 -3.37 -14.60 -5.68
N HIS A 102 -2.67 -15.74 -5.50
CA HIS A 102 -2.53 -16.79 -6.51
C HIS A 102 -3.72 -17.76 -6.55
N SER A 103 -4.67 -17.67 -5.61
CA SER A 103 -5.88 -18.49 -5.58
C SER A 103 -7.15 -17.64 -5.66
N LYS A 104 -8.22 -18.17 -6.26
CA LYS A 104 -9.55 -17.53 -6.23
C LYS A 104 -10.09 -17.37 -4.80
N LYS A 105 -9.75 -18.31 -3.90
CA LYS A 105 -10.15 -18.25 -2.48
C LYS A 105 -9.47 -17.10 -1.74
N ASP A 106 -8.35 -16.58 -2.23
CA ASP A 106 -7.64 -15.47 -1.58
C ASP A 106 -8.48 -14.19 -1.56
N TYR A 107 -9.47 -14.07 -2.45
CA TYR A 107 -10.39 -12.93 -2.52
C TYR A 107 -11.68 -13.13 -1.69
N ASP A 108 -11.81 -14.27 -1.02
CA ASP A 108 -12.98 -14.56 -0.19
C ASP A 108 -12.99 -13.67 1.05
N LYS A 109 -14.00 -12.78 1.09
CA LYS A 109 -14.13 -11.76 2.12
C LYS A 109 -14.36 -12.35 3.50
N ASP A 110 -15.14 -13.44 3.59
CA ASP A 110 -15.54 -14.01 4.87
C ASP A 110 -14.38 -14.79 5.52
N ILE A 111 -13.43 -15.26 4.69
CA ILE A 111 -12.24 -15.97 5.16
C ILE A 111 -11.13 -14.97 5.52
N TRP A 112 -10.74 -14.08 4.59
CA TRP A 112 -9.50 -13.31 4.70
C TRP A 112 -9.70 -11.81 4.97
N TRP A 113 -10.83 -11.22 4.55
CA TRP A 113 -10.99 -9.76 4.49
C TRP A 113 -12.01 -9.24 5.51
N LYS A 114 -11.73 -9.47 6.79
CA LYS A 114 -12.66 -9.14 7.89
C LYS A 114 -12.77 -7.64 8.20
N TYR A 115 -11.71 -6.88 7.93
CA TYR A 115 -11.63 -5.47 8.29
C TYR A 115 -11.73 -4.57 7.07
N GLU A 116 -12.52 -3.51 7.22
CA GLU A 116 -12.76 -2.57 6.15
C GLU A 116 -11.53 -1.68 5.90
N PRO A 117 -11.05 -1.58 4.66
CA PRO A 117 -9.98 -0.66 4.30
C PRO A 117 -10.53 0.75 4.03
N ILE A 118 -9.67 1.75 4.20
CA ILE A 118 -9.99 3.18 4.12
C ILE A 118 -10.68 3.59 2.82
N TYR A 119 -10.36 2.94 1.70
CA TYR A 119 -10.98 3.23 0.42
C TYR A 119 -12.45 2.78 0.36
N VAL A 120 -12.87 1.79 1.16
CA VAL A 120 -14.28 1.41 1.31
C VAL A 120 -14.97 2.34 2.31
N THR A 121 -14.29 2.67 3.41
CA THR A 121 -14.79 3.64 4.40
C THR A 121 -15.08 5.00 3.76
N ALA A 122 -14.19 5.48 2.88
CA ALA A 122 -14.40 6.70 2.10
C ALA A 122 -15.66 6.62 1.23
N GLN A 123 -15.87 5.51 0.52
CA GLN A 123 -17.07 5.31 -0.30
C GLN A 123 -18.35 5.32 0.56
N LYS A 124 -18.33 4.69 1.75
CA LYS A 124 -19.46 4.73 2.70
C LYS A 124 -19.74 6.13 3.23
N ALA A 125 -18.71 6.95 3.35
CA ALA A 125 -18.80 8.36 3.75
C ALA A 125 -19.16 9.30 2.58
N ALA A 126 -19.59 8.75 1.43
CA ALA A 126 -19.89 9.50 0.21
C ALA A 126 -18.70 10.32 -0.35
N ALA A 127 -17.47 9.87 -0.07
CA ALA A 127 -16.24 10.37 -0.66
C ALA A 127 -15.74 9.35 -1.70
N PRO A 128 -15.96 9.57 -3.01
CA PRO A 128 -15.65 8.57 -4.03
C PRO A 128 -14.16 8.22 -4.02
N SER A 129 -13.87 6.92 -4.05
CA SER A 129 -12.51 6.38 -4.03
C SER A 129 -12.17 5.57 -5.29
N ALA A 130 -10.90 5.60 -5.68
CA ALA A 130 -10.36 4.85 -6.82
C ALA A 130 -9.09 4.09 -6.42
N LEU A 131 -8.96 2.85 -6.89
CA LEU A 131 -7.76 2.03 -6.72
C LEU A 131 -7.10 1.71 -8.06
N PHE A 132 -5.78 1.85 -8.10
CA PHE A 132 -4.96 1.48 -9.24
C PHE A 132 -3.86 0.51 -8.85
N PHE A 133 -3.82 -0.63 -9.56
CA PHE A 133 -2.81 -1.69 -9.47
C PHE A 133 -2.78 -2.45 -8.14
N PHE A 134 -3.95 -2.60 -7.51
CA PHE A 134 -4.12 -3.39 -6.29
C PHE A 134 -4.74 -4.75 -6.62
N PRO A 135 -4.14 -5.88 -6.19
CA PRO A 135 -4.80 -7.18 -6.32
C PRO A 135 -6.11 -7.24 -5.53
N GLU A 136 -6.26 -6.43 -4.47
CA GLU A 136 -7.48 -6.31 -3.65
C GLU A 136 -8.74 -5.94 -4.46
N CYS A 137 -8.61 -5.50 -5.71
CA CYS A 137 -9.75 -5.33 -6.62
C CYS A 137 -10.57 -6.60 -6.86
N GLY A 138 -10.01 -7.80 -6.60
CA GLY A 138 -10.77 -9.04 -6.65
C GLY A 138 -11.71 -9.25 -5.46
N VAL A 139 -11.52 -8.50 -4.36
CA VAL A 139 -12.32 -8.62 -3.13
C VAL A 139 -13.63 -7.85 -3.29
N ARG A 140 -14.76 -8.52 -3.00
CA ARG A 140 -16.10 -7.94 -3.17
C ARG A 140 -16.51 -7.10 -1.96
N TRP A 141 -16.08 -5.84 -1.96
CA TRP A 141 -16.51 -4.85 -0.98
C TRP A 141 -17.89 -4.26 -1.28
N GLN A 142 -18.57 -3.78 -0.23
CA GLN A 142 -19.87 -3.10 -0.33
C GLN A 142 -19.85 -1.81 0.51
N PRO A 143 -20.05 -0.63 -0.10
CA PRO A 143 -20.25 -0.41 -1.55
C PRO A 143 -18.99 -0.76 -2.37
N SER A 144 -19.19 -1.08 -3.65
CA SER A 144 -18.10 -1.31 -4.60
C SER A 144 -17.46 0.01 -5.04
N LEU A 145 -16.18 -0.02 -5.39
CA LEU A 145 -15.49 1.14 -5.96
C LEU A 145 -15.92 1.35 -7.42
N SER A 146 -16.06 2.61 -7.81
CA SER A 146 -16.28 3.03 -9.20
C SER A 146 -15.07 2.72 -10.10
N ILE A 147 -13.86 2.83 -9.56
CA ILE A 147 -12.62 2.49 -10.26
C ILE A 147 -11.80 1.55 -9.39
N CYS A 148 -11.57 0.34 -9.89
CA CYS A 148 -10.61 -0.59 -9.32
C CYS A 148 -9.85 -1.29 -10.44
N VAL A 149 -8.57 -0.97 -10.58
CA VAL A 149 -7.71 -1.54 -11.62
C VAL A 149 -6.78 -2.57 -10.98
N ALA A 150 -6.86 -3.82 -11.42
CA ALA A 150 -5.94 -4.88 -11.00
C ALA A 150 -4.49 -4.59 -11.48
N PRO A 151 -3.46 -5.22 -10.89
CA PRO A 151 -2.08 -5.05 -11.34
C PRO A 151 -1.90 -5.45 -12.80
N ASP A 152 -1.06 -4.71 -13.53
CA ASP A 152 -0.54 -5.05 -14.85
C ASP A 152 1.00 -4.94 -14.85
N ASP A 153 1.65 -5.32 -15.95
CA ASP A 153 3.12 -5.37 -16.04
C ASP A 153 3.80 -3.99 -15.97
N TYR A 154 3.07 -2.91 -16.24
CA TYR A 154 3.63 -1.57 -16.38
C TYR A 154 3.27 -0.66 -15.20
N GLY A 155 2.04 -0.75 -14.69
CA GLY A 155 1.51 0.04 -13.59
C GLY A 155 1.75 1.53 -13.82
N LEU A 156 2.38 2.17 -12.83
CA LEU A 156 2.71 3.59 -12.86
C LEU A 156 3.84 3.95 -13.86
N ASP A 157 4.56 2.98 -14.43
CA ASP A 157 5.61 3.24 -15.42
C ASP A 157 5.04 3.59 -16.80
N ASP A 158 3.78 3.26 -17.08
CA ASP A 158 3.10 3.64 -18.33
C ASP A 158 2.48 5.04 -18.21
N VAL A 159 2.83 5.91 -19.16
CA VAL A 159 2.30 7.27 -19.26
C VAL A 159 0.77 7.30 -19.43
N ASN A 160 0.17 6.30 -20.08
CA ASN A 160 -1.28 6.23 -20.23
C ASN A 160 -1.97 5.90 -18.90
N ASN A 161 -1.36 5.04 -18.10
CA ASN A 161 -1.79 4.76 -16.74
C ASN A 161 -1.69 6.01 -15.85
N VAL A 162 -0.60 6.79 -15.96
CA VAL A 162 -0.48 8.09 -15.27
C VAL A 162 -1.61 9.05 -15.67
N LYS A 163 -1.95 9.15 -16.97
CA LYS A 163 -3.08 9.99 -17.44
C LYS A 163 -4.41 9.55 -16.84
N ARG A 164 -4.67 8.23 -16.75
CA ARG A 164 -5.89 7.68 -16.14
C ARG A 164 -5.99 8.05 -14.65
N ILE A 165 -4.87 7.98 -13.92
CA ILE A 165 -4.80 8.40 -12.51
C ILE A 165 -5.09 9.89 -12.38
N ILE A 166 -4.47 10.73 -13.21
CA ILE A 166 -4.71 12.19 -13.22
C ILE A 166 -6.20 12.49 -13.45
N GLU A 167 -6.85 11.82 -14.41
CA GLU A 167 -8.28 11.99 -14.66
C GLU A 167 -9.12 11.57 -13.44
N ALA A 168 -8.77 10.46 -12.79
CA ALA A 168 -9.46 10.01 -11.58
C ALA A 168 -9.38 11.06 -10.44
N THR A 169 -8.27 11.81 -10.32
CA THR A 169 -8.15 12.89 -9.32
C THR A 169 -9.12 14.07 -9.53
N ARG A 170 -9.79 14.15 -10.68
CA ARG A 170 -10.82 15.16 -10.94
C ARG A 170 -12.18 14.74 -10.37
N THR A 171 -12.45 13.45 -10.34
CA THR A 171 -13.77 12.88 -10.03
C THR A 171 -13.83 12.13 -8.69
N HIS A 172 -12.69 11.80 -8.08
CA HIS A 172 -12.60 11.04 -6.84
C HIS A 172 -11.87 11.84 -5.76
N ASP A 173 -12.25 11.60 -4.50
CA ASP A 173 -11.69 12.27 -3.32
C ASP A 173 -10.50 11.50 -2.74
N LEU A 174 -10.49 10.17 -2.86
CA LEU A 174 -9.37 9.32 -2.44
C LEU A 174 -8.91 8.42 -3.60
N ILE A 175 -7.66 8.56 -4.01
CA ILE A 175 -7.05 7.73 -5.04
C ILE A 175 -5.86 7.03 -4.41
N MET A 176 -5.79 5.70 -4.51
CA MET A 176 -4.58 4.97 -4.13
C MET A 176 -4.00 4.27 -5.35
N VAL A 177 -2.67 4.31 -5.46
CA VAL A 177 -1.89 3.70 -6.54
C VAL A 177 -0.82 2.82 -5.92
N ASN A 178 -0.75 1.56 -6.35
CA ASN A 178 0.30 0.65 -5.95
C ASN A 178 1.40 0.58 -7.02
N HIS A 179 2.65 0.73 -6.64
CA HIS A 179 3.80 0.64 -7.54
C HIS A 179 4.75 -0.46 -7.06
N VAL A 180 4.77 -1.58 -7.80
CA VAL A 180 5.48 -2.82 -7.42
C VAL A 180 6.84 -3.00 -8.12
N ASN A 181 7.14 -2.22 -9.16
CA ASN A 181 8.26 -2.53 -10.06
C ASN A 181 9.63 -2.32 -9.40
N ILE A 182 9.75 -1.37 -8.47
CA ILE A 182 10.95 -1.21 -7.63
C ILE A 182 11.19 -2.49 -6.80
N ARG A 183 10.18 -2.95 -6.05
CA ARG A 183 10.22 -4.21 -5.30
C ARG A 183 10.66 -5.38 -6.18
N GLN A 184 9.97 -5.59 -7.30
CA GLN A 184 10.27 -6.71 -8.21
C GLN A 184 11.69 -6.67 -8.76
N GLN A 185 12.24 -5.47 -9.02
CA GLN A 185 13.63 -5.35 -9.43
C GLN A 185 14.57 -5.75 -8.30
N ILE A 186 14.35 -5.22 -7.09
CA ILE A 186 15.17 -5.54 -5.91
C ILE A 186 15.14 -7.05 -5.62
N GLU A 187 13.98 -7.70 -5.71
CA GLU A 187 13.86 -9.16 -5.52
C GLU A 187 14.69 -9.98 -6.52
N ARG A 188 14.91 -9.46 -7.74
CA ARG A 188 15.68 -10.16 -8.78
C ARG A 188 17.18 -9.98 -8.62
N ILE A 189 17.64 -8.80 -8.18
CA ILE A 189 19.07 -8.46 -8.22
C ILE A 189 19.69 -8.22 -6.83
N GLY A 190 18.89 -8.01 -5.80
CA GLY A 190 19.34 -7.61 -4.47
C GLY A 190 19.55 -6.09 -4.33
N VAL A 191 19.52 -5.61 -3.09
CA VAL A 191 19.64 -4.19 -2.73
C VAL A 191 21.01 -3.63 -3.10
N GLN A 192 22.08 -4.38 -2.88
CA GLN A 192 23.46 -3.98 -3.16
C GLN A 192 23.74 -3.83 -4.66
N ASN A 193 23.09 -4.65 -5.50
CA ASN A 193 23.26 -4.57 -6.95
C ASN A 193 22.33 -3.54 -7.61
N MET A 194 21.31 -3.07 -6.88
CA MET A 194 20.40 -2.03 -7.33
C MET A 194 21.12 -0.68 -7.44
N ARG A 195 21.46 -0.29 -8.67
CA ARG A 195 22.04 1.02 -8.97
C ARG A 195 20.93 2.06 -9.12
N TYR A 196 20.34 2.51 -8.02
CA TYR A 196 19.19 3.44 -8.02
C TYR A 196 19.35 4.66 -8.94
N SER A 197 20.52 5.31 -8.97
CA SER A 197 20.78 6.48 -9.83
C SER A 197 20.82 6.19 -11.33
N LYS A 198 20.92 4.92 -11.73
CA LYS A 198 20.95 4.45 -13.13
C LYS A 198 19.85 3.43 -13.40
N SER A 199 18.94 3.20 -12.45
CA SER A 199 17.88 2.22 -12.59
C SER A 199 16.78 2.83 -13.46
N GLN A 200 16.45 2.14 -14.55
CA GLN A 200 15.36 2.53 -15.43
C GLN A 200 14.02 2.58 -14.67
N GLN A 201 13.84 1.73 -13.66
CA GLN A 201 12.63 1.64 -12.85
C GLN A 201 12.52 2.85 -11.92
N ILE A 202 13.64 3.28 -11.32
CA ILE A 202 13.66 4.52 -10.54
C ILE A 202 13.45 5.73 -11.45
N GLU A 203 14.04 5.75 -12.63
CA GLU A 203 13.81 6.81 -13.62
C GLU A 203 12.33 6.88 -14.05
N LYS A 204 11.71 5.75 -14.40
CA LYS A 204 10.28 5.69 -14.76
C LYS A 204 9.39 6.15 -13.61
N PHE A 205 9.64 5.67 -12.39
CA PHE A 205 8.89 6.06 -11.21
C PHE A 205 9.01 7.56 -10.94
N THR A 206 10.23 8.12 -10.99
CA THR A 206 10.45 9.56 -10.80
C THR A 206 9.77 10.41 -11.88
N GLN A 207 9.85 10.02 -13.16
CA GLN A 207 9.13 10.69 -14.24
C GLN A 207 7.60 10.63 -14.06
N ALA A 208 7.07 9.53 -13.54
CA ALA A 208 5.64 9.43 -13.22
C ALA A 208 5.26 10.37 -12.08
N LEU A 209 6.08 10.44 -11.02
CA LEU A 209 5.88 11.39 -9.92
C LEU A 209 5.93 12.84 -10.40
N GLU A 210 6.83 13.20 -11.31
CA GLU A 210 6.89 14.56 -11.87
C GLU A 210 5.61 14.93 -12.62
N ARG A 211 5.04 13.99 -13.39
CA ARG A 211 3.76 14.19 -14.08
C ARG A 211 2.58 14.33 -13.12
N LEU A 212 2.57 13.58 -12.02
CA LEU A 212 1.55 13.73 -10.97
C LEU A 212 1.72 15.06 -10.23
N GLN A 213 2.96 15.42 -9.88
CA GLN A 213 3.31 16.66 -9.20
C GLN A 213 2.99 17.90 -10.01
N SER A 214 3.11 17.87 -11.34
CA SER A 214 2.74 19.01 -12.18
C SER A 214 1.25 19.36 -12.02
N GLN A 215 0.39 18.35 -11.90
CA GLN A 215 -1.04 18.56 -11.65
C GLN A 215 -1.31 19.14 -10.26
N ILE A 216 -0.58 18.68 -9.25
CA ILE A 216 -0.72 19.13 -7.86
C ILE A 216 -0.29 20.59 -7.71
N ARG A 217 0.79 21.01 -8.39
CA ARG A 217 1.25 22.41 -8.34
C ARG A 217 0.22 23.41 -8.89
N GLU A 218 -0.64 22.95 -9.79
CA GLU A 218 -1.71 23.76 -10.39
C GLU A 218 -3.04 23.64 -9.63
N ARG A 219 -3.13 22.73 -8.65
CA ARG A 219 -4.37 22.38 -7.94
C ARG A 219 -4.20 22.45 -6.43
N ILE A 220 -4.75 23.50 -5.83
CA ILE A 220 -4.76 23.69 -4.37
C ILE A 220 -5.70 22.72 -3.62
N ASP A 221 -6.52 21.95 -4.36
CA ASP A 221 -7.49 20.99 -3.82
C ASP A 221 -6.96 19.55 -3.81
N LEU A 222 -5.72 19.29 -4.24
CA LEU A 222 -5.15 17.95 -4.36
C LEU A 222 -3.88 17.79 -3.53
N ASN A 223 -3.89 16.83 -2.61
CA ASN A 223 -2.74 16.42 -1.82
C ASN A 223 -2.18 15.10 -2.36
N MET A 224 -0.88 14.89 -2.16
CA MET A 224 -0.23 13.62 -2.50
C MET A 224 0.67 13.13 -1.39
N ILE A 225 0.50 11.85 -1.05
CA ILE A 225 1.37 11.10 -0.15
C ILE A 225 2.09 10.05 -0.98
N VAL A 226 3.42 9.98 -0.85
CA VAL A 226 4.20 8.85 -1.34
C VAL A 226 4.74 8.11 -0.12
N VAL A 227 4.44 6.82 -0.03
CA VAL A 227 4.76 6.01 1.14
C VAL A 227 5.34 4.66 0.71
N SER A 228 6.32 4.16 1.45
CA SER A 228 6.83 2.80 1.27
C SER A 228 6.56 1.99 2.54
N PRO A 229 5.72 0.95 2.49
CA PRO A 229 5.31 0.20 3.68
C PRO A 229 6.36 -0.82 4.14
N HIS A 230 7.45 -1.03 3.39
CA HIS A 230 8.52 -1.97 3.72
C HIS A 230 9.81 -1.64 2.96
N GLY A 231 10.88 -2.36 3.29
CA GLY A 231 12.16 -2.29 2.60
C GLY A 231 12.76 -3.67 2.43
N TYR A 232 13.94 -3.72 1.82
CA TYR A 232 14.69 -4.95 1.60
C TYR A 232 16.07 -4.87 2.23
N VAL A 233 16.60 -6.05 2.53
CA VAL A 233 17.98 -6.26 2.93
C VAL A 233 18.49 -7.51 2.23
N ASP A 234 19.74 -7.49 1.79
CA ASP A 234 20.38 -8.68 1.23
C ASP A 234 20.77 -9.64 2.35
N VAL A 235 20.48 -10.93 2.16
CA VAL A 235 20.84 -11.98 3.10
C VAL A 235 22.04 -12.75 2.52
N PRO A 236 23.23 -12.70 3.15
CA PRO A 236 24.37 -13.49 2.72
C PRO A 236 24.08 -15.00 2.74
N GLU A 237 24.66 -15.76 1.81
CA GLU A 237 24.44 -17.22 1.74
C GLU A 237 24.79 -17.92 3.06
N GLN A 238 25.85 -17.49 3.75
CA GLN A 238 26.22 -18.07 5.04
C GLN A 238 25.18 -17.86 6.15
N ASN A 239 24.21 -16.97 5.95
CA ASN A 239 23.10 -16.72 6.87
C ASN A 239 21.82 -17.47 6.48
N ILE A 240 21.81 -18.16 5.34
CA ILE A 240 20.70 -19.03 4.96
C ILE A 240 20.73 -20.28 5.85
N ARG A 241 19.56 -20.68 6.34
CA ARG A 241 19.38 -21.87 7.19
C ARG A 241 18.36 -22.78 6.52
N ILE A 242 18.75 -24.03 6.27
CA ILE A 242 17.85 -25.06 5.77
C ILE A 242 17.08 -25.63 6.96
N PHE A 243 15.77 -25.44 6.96
CA PHE A 243 14.89 -25.78 8.10
C PHE A 243 15.01 -27.26 8.52
N ASP A 244 15.07 -28.16 7.54
CA ASP A 244 15.13 -29.62 7.71
C ASP A 244 16.37 -30.09 8.49
N HIS A 245 17.41 -29.26 8.61
CA HIS A 245 18.60 -29.58 9.40
C HIS A 245 18.43 -29.33 10.91
N PHE A 246 17.38 -28.61 11.31
CA PHE A 246 17.17 -28.17 12.70
C PHE A 246 15.96 -28.82 13.36
N VAL A 247 14.99 -29.30 12.57
CA VAL A 247 13.73 -29.84 13.08
C VAL A 247 13.42 -31.19 12.43
N PRO A 248 13.07 -32.23 13.21
CA PRO A 248 12.66 -33.52 12.66
C PRO A 248 11.37 -33.38 11.85
N MET A 249 11.45 -33.61 10.54
CA MET A 249 10.35 -33.33 9.61
C MET A 249 9.14 -34.24 9.84
N GLU A 250 9.32 -35.40 10.47
CA GLU A 250 8.23 -36.29 10.89
C GLU A 250 7.31 -35.68 11.97
N MET A 251 7.74 -34.59 12.61
CA MET A 251 6.92 -33.87 13.60
C MET A 251 6.07 -32.76 12.96
N ILE A 252 6.30 -32.45 11.69
CA ILE A 252 5.75 -31.28 10.99
C ILE A 252 4.63 -31.71 10.06
N ASN A 253 3.45 -31.12 10.26
CA ASN A 253 2.30 -31.36 9.39
C ASN A 253 2.33 -30.43 8.17
N ILE A 254 2.48 -29.12 8.41
CA ILE A 254 2.45 -28.10 7.37
C ILE A 254 3.54 -27.06 7.64
N THR A 255 4.17 -26.57 6.58
CA THR A 255 4.92 -25.31 6.64
C THR A 255 4.44 -24.36 5.56
N ILE A 256 4.32 -23.08 5.88
CA ILE A 256 3.89 -22.03 4.95
C ILE A 256 4.88 -20.87 4.99
N GLY A 257 5.17 -20.31 3.82
CA GLY A 257 6.14 -19.23 3.66
C GLY A 257 7.59 -19.70 3.69
N ALA A 258 8.47 -18.75 3.40
CA ALA A 258 9.91 -18.94 3.33
C ALA A 258 10.65 -17.61 3.60
N GLY A 259 11.96 -17.67 3.75
CA GLY A 259 12.80 -16.49 3.97
C GLY A 259 12.74 -16.02 5.43
N ALA A 260 12.49 -14.73 5.64
CA ALA A 260 12.55 -14.11 6.97
C ALA A 260 11.43 -14.57 7.93
N LEU A 261 10.34 -15.13 7.40
CA LEU A 261 9.22 -15.64 8.19
C LEU A 261 8.75 -16.97 7.62
N LYS A 262 8.55 -17.96 8.50
CA LYS A 262 8.00 -19.26 8.15
C LYS A 262 7.02 -19.70 9.23
N GLN A 263 5.82 -20.10 8.82
CA GLN A 263 4.85 -20.74 9.71
C GLN A 263 5.14 -22.23 9.77
N ILE A 264 5.16 -22.77 10.98
CA ILE A 264 5.40 -24.18 11.26
C ILE A 264 4.20 -24.70 12.02
N ILE A 265 3.51 -25.68 11.44
CA ILE A 265 2.36 -26.32 12.05
C ILE A 265 2.75 -27.77 12.36
N PRO A 266 2.98 -28.11 13.63
CA PRO A 266 3.31 -29.47 14.03
C PRO A 266 2.10 -30.41 13.93
N PHE A 267 2.35 -31.71 13.90
CA PHE A 267 1.30 -32.68 14.17
C PHE A 267 0.75 -32.50 15.61
N PRO A 268 -0.53 -32.85 15.87
CA PRO A 268 -1.10 -32.79 17.21
C PRO A 268 -0.22 -33.48 18.26
N GLY A 269 0.05 -32.79 19.37
CA GLY A 269 0.90 -33.29 20.47
C GLY A 269 2.41 -33.15 20.26
N LYS A 270 2.86 -32.61 19.11
CA LYS A 270 4.29 -32.42 18.80
C LYS A 270 4.81 -31.00 19.06
N THR A 271 3.94 -30.05 19.43
CA THR A 271 4.30 -28.64 19.62
C THR A 271 5.45 -28.40 20.60
N HIS A 272 5.54 -29.14 21.71
CA HIS A 272 6.63 -28.97 22.69
C HIS A 272 7.94 -29.67 22.30
N GLN A 273 7.97 -30.39 21.18
CA GLN A 273 9.14 -31.14 20.69
C GLN A 273 9.88 -30.40 19.57
N ILE A 274 9.35 -29.25 19.13
CA ILE A 274 9.85 -28.43 18.02
C ILE A 274 10.31 -27.08 18.56
#